data_AF-A0A7S3F1Q5-F1
#
_entry.id   AF-A0A7S3F1Q5-F1
#
_cell.length_a   1.000
_cell.length_b   1.000
_cell.length_c   1.000
_cell.angle_alpha   90.00
_cell.angle_beta   90.00
_cell.angle_gamma   90.00
#
_symmetry.space_group_name_H-M   'P 1'
#
loop_
_entity.id
_entity.type
_entity.pdbx_description
1 polymer ?
#
loop_
_entity_poly.entity_id
_entity_poly.type
_entity_poly.pdbx_seq_one_letter_code
_entity_poly.pdbx_strand_id
1 'polypeptide(L)'
;PSVAPLLGSDLKHWVETVVDTGIKVVAVIVAWYVQMIISAFYSAVRGGRLFADGLVSIVHDRGWERQLEKLPFVKKPFHPDTSYLDEAVGYSLATVGFVMQLTCGFTVMFPINIALLPLEIVEWFLRWQVTFPAPSSA
;
A
#
# COMPACT_ATOMS: atom_id res chain seq x y z
N PRO A 1 27.50 25.79 -9.86
CA PRO A 1 27.93 26.73 -10.92
C PRO A 1 27.47 26.41 -12.37
N SER A 2 26.52 25.48 -12.59
CA SER A 2 25.98 25.14 -13.93
C SER A 2 24.64 25.81 -14.27
N VAL A 3 23.88 26.28 -13.27
CA VAL A 3 22.58 26.97 -13.44
C VAL A 3 22.66 28.51 -13.37
N ALA A 4 23.81 29.05 -12.95
CA ALA A 4 24.06 30.48 -12.83
C ALA A 4 23.92 31.32 -14.12
N PRO A 5 24.17 30.80 -15.34
CA PRO A 5 23.91 31.57 -16.56
C PRO A 5 22.43 31.58 -16.97
N LEU A 6 21.59 30.70 -16.41
CA LEU A 6 20.15 30.62 -16.73
C LEU A 6 19.31 31.60 -15.89
N LEU A 7 19.83 32.06 -14.76
CA LEU A 7 19.17 33.02 -13.87
C LEU A 7 19.71 34.44 -14.09
N GLY A 8 18.81 35.43 -14.14
CA GLY A 8 19.15 36.86 -14.24
C GLY A 8 20.10 37.31 -13.12
N SER A 9 20.88 38.37 -13.37
CA SER A 9 21.97 38.83 -12.48
C SER A 9 21.55 39.03 -11.03
N ASP A 10 20.31 39.46 -10.78
CA ASP A 10 19.75 39.65 -9.43
C ASP A 10 19.44 38.34 -8.70
N LEU A 11 19.13 37.24 -9.38
CA LEU A 11 18.74 35.99 -8.72
C LEU A 11 19.93 35.09 -8.36
N LYS A 12 21.15 35.47 -8.70
CA LYS A 12 22.36 34.67 -8.46
C LYS A 12 22.62 34.39 -6.97
N HIS A 13 22.17 35.27 -6.07
CA HIS A 13 22.30 35.08 -4.63
C HIS A 13 21.37 33.99 -4.06
N TRP A 14 20.26 33.68 -4.74
CA TRP A 14 19.35 32.60 -4.34
C TRP A 14 19.75 31.23 -4.89
N VAL A 15 20.80 31.15 -5.72
CA VAL A 15 21.20 29.90 -6.39
C VAL A 15 21.52 28.80 -5.37
N GLU A 16 22.19 29.15 -4.27
CA GLU A 16 22.50 28.21 -3.21
C GLU A 16 21.21 27.68 -2.54
N THR A 17 20.29 28.57 -2.18
CA THR A 17 18.99 28.20 -1.61
C THR A 17 18.15 27.34 -2.55
N VAL A 18 18.13 27.66 -3.85
CA VAL A 18 17.36 26.90 -4.85
C VAL A 18 17.93 25.51 -5.04
N VAL A 19 19.26 25.37 -5.11
CA VAL A 19 19.92 24.06 -5.24
C VAL A 19 19.71 23.23 -3.98
N ASP A 20 19.90 23.80 -2.80
CA ASP A 20 19.70 23.10 -1.52
C ASP A 20 18.23 22.68 -1.32
N THR A 21 17.29 23.58 -1.59
CA THR A 21 15.84 23.27 -1.53
C THR A 21 15.47 22.23 -2.57
N GLY A 22 16.01 22.33 -3.79
CA GLY A 22 15.76 21.37 -4.87
C GLY A 22 16.20 19.95 -4.49
N ILE A 23 17.39 19.81 -3.91
CA ILE A 23 17.91 18.51 -3.45
C ILE A 23 17.02 17.96 -2.32
N LYS A 24 16.62 18.80 -1.36
CA LYS A 24 15.71 18.40 -0.27
C LYS A 24 14.35 17.95 -0.79
N VAL A 25 13.78 18.66 -1.77
CA VAL A 25 12.51 18.27 -2.39
C VAL A 25 12.62 16.92 -3.08
N VAL A 26 13.70 16.68 -3.84
CA VAL A 26 13.93 15.36 -4.46
C VAL A 26 14.06 14.26 -3.41
N ALA A 27 14.79 14.52 -2.31
CA ALA A 27 14.91 13.57 -1.20
C ALA A 27 13.54 13.25 -0.56
N VAL A 28 12.69 14.26 -0.35
CA VAL A 28 11.32 14.08 0.18
C VAL A 28 10.46 13.26 -0.77
N ILE A 29 10.53 13.51 -2.08
CA ILE A 29 9.79 12.74 -3.09
C ILE A 29 10.19 11.26 -3.04
N VAL A 30 11.49 10.96 -2.97
CA VAL A 30 11.97 9.57 -2.87
C VAL A 30 11.48 8.91 -1.58
N ALA A 31 11.55 9.62 -0.44
CA ALA A 31 11.06 9.11 0.83
C ALA A 31 9.55 8.79 0.77
N TRP A 32 8.76 9.64 0.12
CA TRP A 32 7.34 9.38 -0.11
C TRP A 32 7.07 8.14 -0.94
N TYR A 33 7.83 7.93 -2.02
CA TYR A 33 7.69 6.72 -2.84
C TYR A 33 7.97 5.44 -2.02
N VAL A 34 9.02 5.45 -1.20
CA VAL A 34 9.34 4.31 -0.32
C VAL A 34 8.23 4.08 0.71
N GLN A 35 7.74 5.14 1.36
CA GLN A 35 6.64 5.08 2.32
C GLN A 35 5.36 4.48 1.71
N MET A 36 5.07 4.83 0.45
CA MET A 36 3.93 4.28 -0.28
C MET A 36 4.08 2.79 -0.53
N ILE A 37 5.27 2.32 -0.94
CA ILE A 37 5.55 0.90 -1.16
C ILE A 37 5.35 0.09 0.13
N ILE A 38 5.84 0.61 1.25
CA ILE A 38 5.70 -0.04 2.56
C ILE A 38 4.22 -0.13 2.95
N SER A 39 3.49 0.98 2.85
CA SER A 39 2.05 1.02 3.16
C SER A 39 1.23 0.05 2.30
N ALA A 40 1.56 -0.02 1.01
CA ALA A 40 0.94 -0.93 0.06
C ALA A 40 1.20 -2.40 0.41
N PHE A 41 2.43 -2.77 0.75
CA PHE A 41 2.77 -4.12 1.19
C PHE A 41 1.96 -4.52 2.44
N TYR A 42 1.93 -3.67 3.47
CA TYR A 42 1.15 -3.94 4.68
C TYR A 42 -0.36 -4.05 4.40
N SER A 43 -0.89 -3.19 3.53
CA SER A 43 -2.29 -3.23 3.12
C SER A 43 -2.63 -4.52 2.36
N ALA A 44 -1.78 -4.96 1.44
CA ALA A 44 -1.96 -6.18 0.67
C ALA A 44 -1.94 -7.44 1.57
N VAL A 45 -0.98 -7.54 2.49
CA VAL A 45 -0.91 -8.67 3.44
C VAL A 45 -2.13 -8.68 4.37
N ARG A 46 -2.52 -7.52 4.90
CA ARG A 46 -3.69 -7.40 5.78
C ARG A 46 -4.99 -7.72 5.06
N GLY A 47 -5.16 -7.23 3.83
CA GLY A 47 -6.31 -7.52 2.98
C GLY A 47 -6.40 -9.00 2.60
N GLY A 48 -5.26 -9.62 2.26
CA GLY A 48 -5.18 -11.05 1.96
C GLY A 48 -5.60 -11.93 3.14
N ARG A 49 -5.17 -11.61 4.37
CA ARG A 49 -5.61 -12.31 5.59
C ARG A 49 -7.11 -12.16 5.85
N LEU A 50 -7.63 -10.93 5.79
CA LEU A 50 -9.07 -10.68 5.96
C LEU A 50 -9.92 -11.46 4.94
N PHE A 51 -9.45 -11.56 3.71
CA PHE A 51 -10.12 -12.33 2.68
C PHE A 51 -10.06 -13.84 2.95
N ALA A 52 -8.91 -14.37 3.38
CA ALA A 52 -8.76 -15.78 3.74
C ALA A 52 -9.68 -16.15 4.92
N ASP A 53 -9.68 -15.34 5.98
CA ASP A 53 -10.54 -15.53 7.16
C ASP A 53 -12.03 -15.51 6.77
N GLY A 54 -12.42 -14.55 5.92
CA GLY A 54 -13.78 -14.45 5.39
C GLY A 54 -14.18 -15.62 4.49
N LEU A 55 -13.26 -16.17 3.70
CA LEU A 55 -13.53 -17.36 2.92
C LEU A 55 -13.75 -18.59 3.81
N VAL A 56 -12.93 -18.75 4.85
CA VAL A 56 -13.06 -19.87 5.80
C VAL A 56 -14.39 -19.78 6.57
N SER A 57 -14.79 -18.59 7.01
CA SER A 57 -16.08 -18.40 7.69
C SER A 57 -17.28 -18.70 6.79
N ILE A 58 -17.28 -18.24 5.53
CA ILE A 58 -18.35 -18.55 4.56
C ILE A 58 -18.45 -20.05 4.29
N VAL A 59 -17.32 -20.75 4.23
CA VAL A 59 -17.27 -22.20 4.05
C VAL A 59 -17.90 -22.93 5.23
N HIS A 60 -17.54 -22.53 6.45
CA HIS A 60 -18.05 -23.09 7.68
C HIS A 60 -19.58 -22.88 7.78
N ASP A 61 -20.05 -21.65 7.54
CA ASP A 61 -21.47 -21.29 7.62
C ASP A 61 -22.34 -22.01 6.58
N ARG A 62 -21.76 -22.38 5.43
CA ARG A 62 -22.47 -23.15 4.38
C ARG A 62 -22.34 -24.67 4.52
N GLY A 63 -21.58 -25.17 5.49
CA GLY A 63 -21.34 -26.61 5.69
C GLY A 63 -20.61 -27.29 4.53
N TRP A 64 -19.81 -26.53 3.76
CA TRP A 64 -19.06 -27.02 2.59
C TRP A 64 -17.73 -27.70 2.94
N GLU A 65 -17.49 -27.96 4.23
CA GLU A 65 -16.29 -28.60 4.77
C GLU A 65 -15.96 -29.91 4.04
N ARG A 66 -16.96 -30.76 3.79
CA ARG A 66 -16.81 -32.04 3.07
C ARG A 66 -16.43 -31.90 1.59
N GLN A 67 -16.73 -30.76 0.96
CA GLN A 67 -16.35 -30.47 -0.42
C GLN A 67 -14.94 -29.89 -0.49
N LEU A 68 -14.54 -29.10 0.51
CA LEU A 68 -13.16 -28.64 0.65
C LEU A 68 -12.20 -29.76 0.99
N GLU A 69 -12.59 -30.72 1.82
CA GLU A 69 -11.83 -31.94 2.07
C GLU A 69 -11.54 -32.81 0.82
N LYS A 70 -12.21 -32.54 -0.31
CA LYS A 70 -11.92 -33.22 -1.60
C LYS A 70 -10.80 -32.55 -2.39
N LEU A 71 -10.40 -31.33 -2.02
CA LEU A 71 -9.28 -30.66 -2.69
C LEU A 71 -7.95 -31.30 -2.25
N PRO A 72 -7.06 -31.63 -3.20
CA PRO A 72 -5.81 -32.34 -2.92
C PRO A 72 -4.82 -31.53 -2.06
N PHE A 73 -5.08 -30.23 -1.87
CA PHE A 73 -4.23 -29.31 -1.11
C PHE A 73 -4.72 -29.08 0.33
N VAL A 74 -5.80 -29.76 0.77
CA VAL A 74 -6.37 -29.62 2.11
C VAL A 74 -5.96 -30.81 2.99
N LYS A 75 -5.32 -30.54 4.13
CA LYS A 75 -4.97 -31.56 5.12
C LYS A 75 -6.24 -32.01 5.85
N LYS A 76 -6.51 -33.32 5.88
CA LYS A 76 -7.61 -33.91 6.67
C LYS A 76 -7.12 -34.27 8.07
N PRO A 77 -7.91 -34.09 9.13
CA PRO A 77 -9.21 -33.42 9.21
C PRO A 77 -9.09 -31.88 9.11
N PHE A 78 -10.07 -31.23 8.45
CA PHE A 78 -10.10 -29.78 8.31
C PHE A 78 -10.45 -29.13 9.66
N HIS A 79 -9.43 -28.67 10.37
CA HIS A 79 -9.60 -27.81 11.53
C HIS A 79 -9.32 -26.37 11.09
N PRO A 80 -10.30 -25.45 11.16
CA PRO A 80 -10.13 -24.06 10.73
C PRO A 80 -8.96 -23.36 11.45
N ASP A 81 -8.61 -23.79 12.65
CA ASP A 81 -7.56 -23.19 13.48
C ASP A 81 -6.13 -23.73 13.23
N THR A 82 -5.97 -24.77 12.41
CA THR A 82 -4.64 -25.42 12.18
C THR A 82 -4.30 -25.67 10.71
N SER A 83 -5.19 -25.28 9.80
CA SER A 83 -5.03 -25.55 8.38
C SER A 83 -4.28 -24.40 7.70
N TYR A 84 -3.03 -24.61 7.26
CA TYR A 84 -2.18 -23.66 6.50
C TYR A 84 -2.76 -23.13 5.17
N LEU A 85 -4.02 -23.44 4.89
CA LEU A 85 -4.68 -23.10 3.64
C LEU A 85 -5.11 -21.63 3.61
N ASP A 86 -5.54 -21.11 4.75
CA ASP A 86 -5.78 -19.68 4.96
C ASP A 86 -4.51 -18.84 4.70
N GLU A 87 -3.36 -19.35 5.14
CA GLU A 87 -2.05 -18.71 4.99
C GLU A 87 -1.57 -18.76 3.53
N ALA A 88 -1.72 -19.91 2.85
CA ALA A 88 -1.39 -20.06 1.44
C ALA A 88 -2.29 -19.20 0.52
N VAL A 89 -3.60 -19.16 0.80
CA VAL A 89 -4.55 -18.30 0.07
C VAL A 89 -4.29 -16.83 0.40
N GLY A 90 -4.04 -16.49 1.66
CA GLY A 90 -3.75 -15.14 2.11
C GLY A 90 -2.49 -14.56 1.45
N TYR A 91 -1.38 -15.29 1.43
CA TYR A 91 -0.13 -14.82 0.81
C TYR A 91 -0.18 -14.80 -0.72
N SER A 92 -0.86 -15.76 -1.35
CA SER A 92 -1.02 -15.73 -2.81
C SER A 92 -1.88 -14.53 -3.24
N LEU A 93 -2.98 -14.27 -2.53
CA LEU A 93 -3.84 -13.13 -2.80
C LEU A 93 -3.16 -11.80 -2.45
N ALA A 94 -2.37 -11.75 -1.38
CA ALA A 94 -1.56 -10.59 -1.02
C ALA A 94 -0.50 -10.29 -2.08
N THR A 95 0.13 -11.33 -2.64
CA THR A 95 1.11 -11.17 -3.73
C THR A 95 0.43 -10.60 -4.98
N VAL A 96 -0.75 -11.12 -5.36
CA VAL A 96 -1.54 -10.59 -6.48
C VAL A 96 -1.96 -9.14 -6.22
N GLY A 97 -2.43 -8.83 -5.02
CA GLY A 97 -2.84 -7.48 -4.61
C GLY A 97 -1.67 -6.48 -4.66
N PHE A 98 -0.49 -6.89 -4.19
CA PHE A 98 0.72 -6.06 -4.22
C PHE A 98 1.22 -5.83 -5.64
N VAL A 99 1.26 -6.87 -6.48
CA VAL A 99 1.64 -6.73 -7.89
C VAL A 99 0.67 -5.82 -8.63
N MET A 100 -0.64 -5.97 -8.40
CA MET A 100 -1.66 -5.09 -8.97
C MET A 100 -1.46 -3.62 -8.53
N GLN A 101 -1.13 -3.38 -7.25
CA GLN A 101 -0.84 -2.02 -6.75
C GLN A 101 0.41 -1.42 -7.43
N LEU A 102 1.44 -2.21 -7.71
CA LEU A 102 2.64 -1.77 -8.43
C LEU A 102 2.34 -1.48 -9.90
N THR A 103 1.58 -2.35 -10.59
CA THR A 103 1.25 -2.16 -12.01
C THR A 103 0.28 -1.00 -12.25
N CYS A 104 -0.62 -0.73 -11.31
CA CYS A 104 -1.58 0.37 -11.38
C CYS A 104 -1.04 1.69 -10.81
N GLY A 105 0.24 1.75 -10.39
CA GLY A 105 0.87 2.97 -9.89
C GLY A 105 0.23 3.52 -8.61
N PHE A 106 -0.29 2.65 -7.74
CA PHE A 106 -1.05 3.01 -6.54
C PHE A 106 -2.30 3.87 -6.79
N THR A 107 -2.81 3.86 -8.02
CA THR A 107 -4.12 4.43 -8.34
C THR A 107 -5.18 3.34 -8.23
N VAL A 108 -6.36 3.69 -7.73
CA VAL A 108 -7.48 2.76 -7.68
C VAL A 108 -8.07 2.62 -9.09
N MET A 109 -8.16 1.37 -9.57
CA MET A 109 -8.76 1.05 -10.87
C MET A 109 -10.24 1.46 -10.90
N PHE A 110 -10.68 2.05 -12.01
CA PHE A 110 -12.11 2.25 -12.28
C PHE A 110 -12.82 0.90 -12.43
N PRO A 111 -13.97 0.63 -11.77
CA PRO A 111 -14.85 1.56 -11.04
C PRO A 111 -14.70 1.54 -9.50
N ILE A 112 -13.71 0.81 -8.97
CA ILE A 112 -13.51 0.67 -7.52
C ILE A 112 -13.22 2.04 -6.88
N ASN A 113 -12.62 2.97 -7.63
CA ASN A 113 -12.38 4.35 -7.20
C ASN A 113 -13.66 5.08 -6.77
N ILE A 114 -14.80 4.88 -7.46
CA ILE A 114 -16.07 5.52 -7.09
C ILE A 114 -16.60 4.95 -5.76
N ALA A 115 -16.51 3.63 -5.58
CA ALA A 115 -16.95 2.99 -4.35
C ALA A 115 -16.06 3.36 -3.16
N LEU A 116 -14.77 3.55 -3.39
CA LEU A 116 -13.77 3.87 -2.37
C LEU A 116 -13.39 5.36 -2.28
N LEU A 117 -14.06 6.25 -3.02
CA LEU A 117 -13.83 7.70 -2.97
C LEU A 117 -13.70 8.30 -1.54
N PRO A 118 -14.57 7.97 -0.56
CA PRO A 118 -14.40 8.48 0.79
C PRO A 118 -13.09 8.00 1.45
N LEU A 119 -12.65 6.78 1.15
CA LEU A 119 -11.38 6.24 1.62
C LEU A 119 -10.20 6.95 0.96
N GLU A 120 -10.27 7.25 -0.33
CA GLU A 120 -9.21 7.96 -1.07
C GLU A 120 -8.96 9.37 -0.52
N ILE A 121 -10.04 10.09 -0.15
CA ILE A 121 -9.92 11.42 0.47
C ILE A 121 -9.22 11.33 1.83
N VAL A 122 -9.57 10.34 2.65
CA VAL A 122 -8.93 10.10 3.95
C VAL A 122 -7.46 9.73 3.77
N GLU A 123 -7.15 8.87 2.80
CA GLU A 123 -5.77 8.50 2.49
C GLU A 123 -4.93 9.70 2.05
N TRP A 124 -5.47 10.55 1.18
CA TRP A 124 -4.82 11.79 0.76
C TRP A 124 -4.53 12.70 1.96
N PHE A 125 -5.50 12.84 2.87
CA PHE A 125 -5.35 13.63 4.09
C PHE A 125 -4.30 13.04 5.05
N LEU A 126 -4.29 11.72 5.26
CA LEU A 126 -3.32 11.04 6.12
C LEU A 126 -1.88 11.19 5.57
N ARG A 127 -1.70 11.07 4.25
CA ARG A 127 -0.40 11.29 3.60
C ARG A 127 0.11 12.71 3.84
N TRP A 128 -0.78 13.71 3.77
CA TRP A 128 -0.43 15.09 4.10
C TRP A 128 0.04 15.23 5.57
N GLN A 129 -0.70 14.65 6.53
CA GLN A 129 -0.34 14.72 7.96
C GLN A 129 0.99 14.04 8.30
N VAL A 130 1.26 12.86 7.73
CA VAL A 130 2.51 12.12 8.00
C VAL A 130 3.73 12.88 7.44
N THR A 131 3.53 13.69 6.40
CA THR A 131 4.61 14.51 5.82
C THR A 131 4.92 15.73 6.67
N PHE A 132 3.87 16.37 7.19
CA PHE A 132 3.98 17.59 7.99
C PHE A 132 3.55 17.29 9.44
N PRO A 133 4.33 16.48 10.18
CA PRO A 133 4.07 16.31 11.60
C PRO A 133 4.18 17.68 12.27
N ALA A 134 3.24 17.97 13.18
CA ALA A 134 3.28 19.21 13.96
C ALA A 134 4.66 19.33 14.65
N PRO A 135 5.24 20.54 14.74
CA PRO A 135 6.50 20.73 15.44
C PRO A 135 6.32 20.24 16.88
N SER A 136 7.10 19.24 17.27
CA SER A 136 7.15 18.78 18.65
C SER A 136 7.63 19.94 19.50
N SER A 137 6.72 20.57 20.25
CA SER A 137 7.08 21.49 21.32
C SER A 137 7.81 20.68 22.39
N ALA A 138 9.12 20.62 22.27
CA ALA A 138 10.06 20.23 23.31
C ALA A 138 10.67 21.49 23.92
#